data_AF-A0A968JHA1-F1
#
_entry.id   AF-A0A968JHA1-F1
#
_cell.length_a   1.000
_cell.length_b   1.000
_cell.length_c   1.000
_cell.angle_alpha   90.00
_cell.angle_beta   90.00
_cell.angle_gamma   90.00
#
_symmetry.space_group_name_H-M   'P 1'
#
loop_
_entity.id
_entity.type
_entity.pdbx_description
1 polymer ?
#
loop_
_entity_poly.entity_id
_entity_poly.type
_entity_poly.pdbx_seq_one_letter_code
_entity_poly.pdbx_strand_id
1 'polypeptide(L)' 'MGFYGPIVVHGVEYPGQVPMTGLGKMLTDEEVASVLTYVRNTFGNKASAILPEQVKEVRAATKDKKGFYTPEELLAEHPL' A
#
# COMPACT_ATOMS: atom_id res chain seq x y z
N MET A 1 4.19 -8.82 -0.12
CA MET A 1 5.42 -8.31 -0.77
C MET A 1 5.57 -6.84 -0.42
N GLY A 2 6.71 -6.22 -0.72
CA GLY A 2 7.00 -4.84 -0.32
C GLY A 2 6.91 -3.84 -1.47
N PHE A 3 7.32 -2.61 -1.16
CA PHE A 3 7.44 -1.50 -2.10
C PHE A 3 8.93 -1.06 -2.18
N TYR A 4 9.42 -0.69 -3.38
CA TYR A 4 10.80 -0.26 -3.58
C TYR A 4 10.89 0.78 -4.71
N GLY A 5 11.78 1.76 -4.56
CA GLY A 5 12.02 2.80 -5.56
C GLY A 5 11.63 4.20 -5.11
N PRO A 6 12.08 5.24 -5.85
CA PRO A 6 11.96 6.63 -5.45
C PRO A 6 10.52 7.16 -5.56
N ILE A 7 9.98 7.77 -4.51
CA ILE A 7 8.63 8.37 -4.52
C ILE A 7 8.67 9.85 -4.19
N VAL A 8 7.70 10.59 -4.72
CA VAL A 8 7.44 11.98 -4.32
C VAL A 8 6.14 12.00 -3.51
N VAL A 9 6.20 12.42 -2.26
CA VAL A 9 5.03 12.56 -1.38
C VAL A 9 4.90 14.02 -0.99
N HIS A 10 3.81 14.67 -1.39
CA HIS A 10 3.60 16.12 -1.16
C HIS A 10 4.78 17.01 -1.61
N GLY A 11 5.44 16.65 -2.71
CA GLY A 11 6.60 17.38 -3.24
C GLY A 11 7.93 17.08 -2.54
N VAL A 12 7.95 16.19 -1.54
CA VAL A 12 9.16 15.70 -0.89
C VAL A 12 9.62 14.41 -1.58
N GLU A 13 10.87 14.39 -2.03
CA GLU A 13 11.48 13.21 -2.64
C GLU A 13 11.99 12.24 -1.57
N TYR A 14 11.59 10.98 -1.70
CA TYR A 14 12.08 9.86 -0.92
C TYR A 14 12.85 8.93 -1.86
N PRO A 15 14.16 8.73 -1.67
CA PRO A 15 15.00 8.02 -2.63
C PRO A 15 14.76 6.51 -2.69
N GLY A 16 13.98 5.94 -1.76
CA GLY A 16 13.53 4.54 -1.85
C GLY A 16 14.64 3.48 -1.76
N GLN A 17 15.80 3.80 -1.18
CA GLN A 17 16.97 2.92 -1.15
C GLN A 17 16.77 1.64 -0.31
N VAL A 18 15.84 1.66 0.64
CA VAL A 18 15.53 0.49 1.47
C VAL A 18 14.19 -0.08 1.04
N PRO A 19 14.12 -1.37 0.65
CA PRO A 19 12.84 -2.00 0.36
C PRO A 19 11.94 -1.98 1.60
N MET A 20 10.70 -1.51 1.44
CA MET A 20 9.69 -1.58 2.50
C MET A 20 9.39 -3.03 2.85
N THR A 21 9.40 -3.34 4.14
CA THR A 21 9.08 -4.68 4.64
C THR A 21 7.69 -5.10 4.20
N GLY A 22 7.59 -6.26 3.55
CA GLY A 22 6.31 -6.80 3.11
C GLY A 22 5.49 -7.37 4.27
N LEU A 23 4.56 -6.60 4.83
CA LEU A 23 3.69 -7.03 5.93
C LEU A 23 2.55 -7.97 5.51
N GLY A 24 2.30 -8.15 4.20
CA GLY A 24 1.14 -8.88 3.71
C GLY A 24 1.04 -10.37 4.09
N LYS A 25 2.11 -10.99 4.61
CA LYS A 25 2.05 -12.36 5.19
C LYS A 25 2.01 -12.39 6.71
N MET A 26 2.26 -11.25 7.36
CA MET A 26 2.33 -11.13 8.82
C MET A 26 1.01 -10.66 9.41
N LEU A 27 0.22 -9.89 8.64
CA LEU A 27 -1.05 -9.32 9.08
C LEU A 27 -2.24 -10.00 8.38
N THR A 28 -3.30 -10.19 9.15
CA THR A 28 -4.63 -10.60 8.66
C THR A 28 -5.27 -9.48 7.83
N ASP A 29 -6.28 -9.82 7.02
CA ASP A 29 -7.01 -8.82 6.22
C ASP A 29 -7.71 -7.77 7.10
N GLU A 30 -8.20 -8.18 8.27
CA GLU A 30 -8.83 -7.28 9.25
C GLU A 30 -7.84 -6.29 9.88
N GLU A 31 -6.65 -6.75 10.25
CA GLU A 31 -5.60 -5.89 10.82
C GLU A 31 -5.13 -4.86 9.78
N VAL A 32 -4.92 -5.28 8.54
CA VAL A 32 -4.55 -4.37 7.45
C VAL A 32 -5.65 -3.34 7.22
N ALA A 33 -6.91 -3.76 7.11
CA ALA A 33 -8.05 -2.86 6.92
C ALA A 33 -8.17 -1.84 8.06
N SER A 34 -7.98 -2.28 9.31
CA SER A 34 -8.05 -1.43 10.50
C SER A 34 -6.94 -0.38 10.53
N VAL A 35 -5.69 -0.78 10.27
CA VAL A 35 -4.55 0.15 10.23
C VAL A 35 -4.68 1.15 9.09
N LEU A 36 -5.10 0.70 7.90
CA LEU A 36 -5.32 1.59 6.76
C LEU A 36 -6.45 2.59 7.04
N THR A 37 -7.55 2.14 7.65
CA THR A 37 -8.66 3.00 8.05
C THR A 37 -8.21 4.05 9.07
N TYR A 38 -7.41 3.65 10.05
CA TYR A 38 -6.84 4.55 11.05
C TYR A 38 -5.98 5.63 10.40
N VAL A 39 -5.04 5.27 9.52
CA VAL A 39 -4.19 6.24 8.81
C VAL A 39 -5.01 7.19 7.93
N ARG A 40 -6.05 6.68 7.26
CA ARG A 40 -6.97 7.46 6.39
C ARG A 40 -7.87 8.45 7.15
N ASN A 41 -8.03 8.28 8.45
CA ASN A 41 -8.87 9.14 9.30
C ASN A 41 -8.08 9.87 10.40
N THR A 42 -6.76 9.68 10.43
CA THR A 42 -5.84 10.33 11.38
C THR A 42 -4.91 11.27 10.62
N PHE A 43 -4.13 12.09 11.34
CA PHE A 43 -3.15 13.03 10.77
C PHE A 43 -3.75 14.13 9.88
N GLY A 44 -5.05 14.43 10.07
CA GLY A 44 -5.79 15.41 9.27
C GLY A 44 -6.47 14.81 8.02
N ASN A 45 -6.31 13.52 7.77
CA ASN A 45 -6.99 12.83 6.67
C ASN A 45 -8.47 12.56 7.01
N LYS A 46 -9.34 12.65 6.00
CA LYS A 46 -10.75 12.26 6.08
C LYS A 46 -11.12 11.47 4.83
N ALA A 47 -11.12 10.16 4.94
CA ALA A 47 -11.47 9.27 3.84
C ALA A 47 -12.29 8.07 4.33
N SER A 48 -12.98 7.41 3.40
CA SER A 48 -13.75 6.20 3.68
C SER A 48 -12.90 5.12 4.35
N ALA A 49 -13.54 4.36 5.25
CA ALA A 49 -12.94 3.18 5.87
C ALA A 49 -12.62 2.13 4.80
N ILE A 50 -11.55 1.38 5.03
CA ILE A 50 -11.18 0.22 4.23
C ILE A 50 -11.81 -1.01 4.87
N LEU A 51 -12.54 -1.78 4.06
CA LEU A 51 -13.15 -3.03 4.49
C LEU A 51 -12.17 -4.20 4.32
N PRO A 52 -12.21 -5.23 5.18
CA PRO A 52 -11.41 -6.44 5.04
C PRO A 52 -11.56 -7.10 3.66
N GLU A 53 -12.75 -7.05 3.07
CA GLU A 53 -13.05 -7.59 1.75
C GLU A 53 -12.23 -6.90 0.66
N GLN A 54 -12.06 -5.57 0.74
CA GLN A 54 -11.24 -4.82 -0.21
C GLN A 54 -9.76 -5.23 -0.10
N VAL A 55 -9.27 -5.49 1.11
CA VAL A 55 -7.90 -6.00 1.32
C VAL A 55 -7.75 -7.39 0.70
N LYS A 56 -8.75 -8.25 0.89
CA LYS A 56 -8.76 -9.61 0.33
C LYS A 56 -8.78 -9.60 -1.20
N GLU A 57 -9.57 -8.72 -1.82
CA GLU A 57 -9.59 -8.53 -3.28
C GLU A 57 -8.22 -8.14 -3.82
N VAL A 58 -7.58 -7.12 -3.23
CA VAL A 58 -6.24 -6.69 -3.62
C VAL A 58 -5.21 -7.80 -3.37
N ARG A 59 -5.30 -8.53 -2.26
CA ARG A 59 -4.41 -9.66 -1.95
C ARG A 59 -4.56 -10.79 -2.98
N ALA A 60 -5.77 -11.06 -3.44
CA ALA A 60 -6.03 -12.03 -4.49
C ALA A 60 -5.47 -11.56 -5.85
N ALA A 61 -5.73 -10.30 -6.22
CA ALA A 61 -5.25 -9.71 -7.47
C ALA A 61 -3.72 -9.65 -7.56
N THR A 62 -3.06 -9.48 -6.41
CA THR A 62 -1.59 -9.31 -6.33
C THR A 62 -0.84 -10.59 -5.92
N LYS A 63 -1.55 -11.74 -5.82
CA LYS A 63 -0.98 -13.03 -5.38
C LYS A 63 0.18 -13.50 -6.27
N ASP A 64 0.09 -13.21 -7.57
CA ASP A 64 1.06 -13.67 -8.56
C ASP A 64 2.18 -12.65 -8.83
N LYS A 65 2.09 -11.43 -8.27
CA LYS A 65 3.19 -10.46 -8.36
C LYS A 65 4.39 -11.05 -7.61
N LYS A 66 5.53 -11.07 -8.29
CA LYS A 66 6.82 -11.45 -7.73
C LYS A 66 7.72 -10.22 -7.71
N GLY A 67 8.32 -9.94 -6.56
CA GLY A 67 9.21 -8.78 -6.37
C GLY A 67 8.51 -7.61 -5.70
N PHE A 68 9.22 -6.47 -5.65
CA PHE A 68 8.70 -5.23 -5.11
C PHE A 68 7.87 -4.49 -6.18
N TYR A 69 6.88 -3.73 -5.73
CA TYR A 69 6.23 -2.74 -6.58
C TYR A 69 7.10 -1.49 -6.68
N THR A 70 7.26 -0.96 -7.90
CA THR A 70 7.78 0.40 -8.10
C THR A 70 6.65 1.40 -8.25
N PRO A 71 6.89 2.70 -8.01
CA PRO A 71 5.90 3.76 -8.19
C PRO A 71 5.33 3.81 -9.59
N GLU A 72 6.20 3.62 -10.58
CA GLU A 72 5.83 3.68 -11.99
C GLU A 72 4.92 2.51 -12.36
N GLU A 73 5.19 1.30 -11.84
CA GLU A 73 4.32 0.14 -12.00
C GLU A 73 2.94 0.40 -11.37
N LEU A 74 2.91 0.91 -10.13
CA LEU A 74 1.65 1.17 -9.43
C LEU A 74 0.82 2.27 -10.11
N LEU A 75 1.45 3.34 -10.60
CA LEU A 75 0.77 4.42 -11.32
C LEU A 75 0.26 3.97 -12.68
N ALA A 76 0.97 3.07 -13.36
CA ALA A 76 0.52 2.51 -14.63
C ALA A 76 -0.69 1.58 -14.46
N GLU A 77 -0.71 0.78 -13.39
CA GLU A 77 -1.83 -0.13 -13.06
C GLU A 77 -3.04 0.62 -12.47
N HIS A 78 -2.79 1.71 -11.72
CA HIS A 78 -3.80 2.48 -11.00
C HIS A 78 -3.55 4.00 -11.17
N PRO A 79 -4.00 4.61 -12.28
CA PRO A 79 -3.88 6.05 -12.47
C PRO A 79 -4.70 6.82 -11.42
N LEU A 80 -4.12 7.92 -10.91
CA LEU A 80 -4.67 8.79 -9.86
C LEU A 80 -5.84 9.67 -10.35
#